data_AF-A0A2K1KTC2-F1
#
_entry.id   AF-A0A2K1KTC2-F1
#
_cell.length_a   1.000
_cell.length_b   1.000
_cell.length_c   1.000
_cell.angle_alpha   90.00
_cell.angle_beta   90.00
_cell.angle_gamma   90.00
#
_symmetry.space_group_name_H-M   'P 1'
#
loop_
_entity.id
_entity.type
_entity.pdbx_description
1 polymer ?
#
loop_
_entity_poly.entity_id
_entity_poly.type
_entity_poly.pdbx_seq_one_letter_code
_entity_poly.pdbx_strand_id
1 'polypeptide(L)' 'MPCFIDGCDIRLYFAWSLLDNFEWTTRYTKYFGLYYVDFDNDQVRSPKALAFWFHKVLKEDNR' A
#
# COMPACT_ATOMS: atom_id res chain seq x y z
N MET A 1 -5.71 2.86 21.81
CA MET A 1 -6.05 1.47 22.13
C MET A 1 -6.24 0.72 20.83
N PRO A 2 -5.61 -0.45 20.62
CA PRO A 2 -5.78 -1.24 19.40
C PRO A 2 -7.16 -1.90 19.38
N CYS A 3 -7.88 -1.76 18.27
CA CYS A 3 -9.25 -2.27 18.06
C CYS A 3 -9.41 -3.79 18.32
N PHE A 4 -8.34 -4.58 18.25
CA PHE A 4 -8.34 -6.00 18.60
C PHE A 4 -8.58 -6.29 20.10
N ILE A 5 -8.28 -5.35 20.99
CA ILE A 5 -8.49 -5.50 22.43
C ILE A 5 -9.97 -5.30 22.79
N ASP A 6 -10.69 -4.53 21.98
CA ASP A 6 -12.08 -4.15 22.22
C ASP A 6 -13.09 -5.18 21.67
N GLY A 7 -12.62 -6.35 21.21
CA GLY A 7 -13.47 -7.45 20.74
C GLY A 7 -14.05 -7.27 19.34
N CYS A 8 -13.54 -6.31 18.56
CA CYS A 8 -13.95 -6.11 17.18
C CYS A 8 -13.42 -7.24 16.26
N ASP A 9 -14.32 -7.89 15.53
CA ASP A 9 -13.99 -8.94 14.54
C ASP A 9 -13.46 -8.31 13.24
N ILE A 10 -12.15 -8.13 13.16
CA ILE A 10 -11.45 -7.61 11.99
C ILE A 10 -10.85 -8.77 11.22
N ARG A 11 -11.39 -9.03 10.03
CA ARG A 11 -11.00 -10.19 9.20
C ARG A 11 -10.06 -9.85 8.05
N LEU A 12 -10.05 -8.61 7.58
CA LEU A 12 -9.26 -8.19 6.43
C LEU A 12 -8.70 -6.77 6.62
N TYR A 13 -7.51 -6.56 6.07
CA TYR A 13 -6.87 -5.26 5.96
C TYR A 13 -6.45 -5.01 4.51
N PHE A 14 -6.87 -3.89 3.94
CA PHE A 14 -6.48 -3.47 2.59
C PHE A 14 -5.66 -2.19 2.69
N ALA A 15 -4.40 -2.26 2.24
CA ALA A 15 -3.53 -1.09 2.17
C ALA A 15 -3.94 -0.19 0.99
N TRP A 16 -4.15 1.09 1.26
CA TRP A 16 -4.31 2.11 0.23
C TRP A 16 -2.95 2.78 -0.03
N SER A 17 -2.37 2.72 -1.22
CA SER A 17 -2.84 2.07 -2.45
C SER A 17 -1.84 1.02 -2.95
N LEU A 18 -2.28 0.15 -3.87
CA LEU A 18 -1.37 -0.77 -4.54
C LEU A 18 -0.39 -0.03 -5.46
N LEU A 19 -0.91 0.93 -6.23
CA LEU A 19 -0.18 1.73 -7.20
C LEU A 19 -0.31 3.20 -6.85
N ASP A 20 0.70 3.98 -7.17
CA ASP A 20 0.56 5.44 -7.16
C ASP A 20 -0.56 5.86 -8.10
N ASN A 21 -1.46 6.70 -7.61
CA ASN A 21 -2.65 7.12 -8.30
C ASN A 21 -2.79 8.64 -8.26
N PHE A 22 -3.80 9.14 -8.97
CA PHE A 22 -4.18 10.53 -8.91
C PHE A 22 -4.90 10.81 -7.58
N GLU A 23 -4.20 11.47 -6.66
CA GLU A 23 -4.76 11.76 -5.34
C GLU A 23 -5.47 13.12 -5.37
N TRP A 24 -6.71 13.10 -5.87
CA TRP A 24 -7.73 14.16 -5.85
C TRP A 24 -7.19 15.60 -5.82
N THR A 25 -7.04 16.16 -4.61
CA THR A 25 -6.63 17.55 -4.36
C THR A 25 -5.14 17.79 -4.57
N THR A 26 -4.31 16.75 -4.38
CA THR A 26 -2.86 16.76 -4.52
C THR A 26 -2.34 16.32 -5.89
N ARG A 27 -3.22 15.92 -6.81
CA ARG A 27 -2.84 15.43 -8.14
C ARG A 27 -1.75 14.35 -8.03
N TYR A 28 -0.68 14.41 -8.83
CA TYR A 28 0.43 13.45 -8.80
C TYR A 28 1.57 13.82 -7.84
N THR A 29 1.36 14.71 -6.88
CA THR A 29 2.44 15.13 -5.96
C THR A 29 2.63 14.18 -4.77
N LYS A 30 1.69 13.26 -4.54
CA LYS A 30 1.76 12.29 -3.45
C LYS A 30 1.69 10.86 -3.96
N TYR A 31 2.61 10.05 -3.45
CA TYR A 31 2.87 8.69 -3.91
C TYR A 31 2.60 7.68 -2.79
N PHE A 32 1.32 7.33 -2.59
CA PHE A 32 0.86 6.42 -1.54
C PHE A 32 0.91 4.93 -1.92
N GLY A 33 1.22 4.63 -3.18
CA GLY A 33 1.27 3.27 -3.71
C GLY A 33 2.45 2.47 -3.19
N LEU A 34 2.23 1.17 -3.00
CA LEU A 34 3.32 0.18 -2.82
C LEU A 34 4.28 0.17 -4.03
N TYR A 35 3.74 0.43 -5.22
CA TYR A 35 4.50 0.54 -6.46
C TYR A 35 4.50 1.99 -6.96
N TYR A 36 5.68 2.46 -7.32
CA TYR A 36 5.85 3.72 -8.04
C TYR A 36 5.44 3.55 -9.49
N VAL A 37 4.71 4.54 -10.02
CA VAL A 37 4.32 4.61 -11.42
C VAL A 37 4.98 5.82 -12.04
N ASP A 38 5.84 5.60 -13.02
CA ASP A 38 6.47 6.67 -13.79
C ASP A 38 5.50 7.15 -14.88
N PHE A 39 4.76 8.22 -14.61
CA PHE A 39 3.80 8.78 -15.55
C PHE A 39 4.45 9.47 -16.78
N ASP A 40 5.74 9.80 -16.71
CA ASP A 40 6.46 10.48 -17.78
C ASP A 40 7.14 9.49 -18.74
N ASN A 41 7.45 8.28 -18.27
CA ASN A 41 8.13 7.24 -19.05
C ASN A 41 7.28 5.96 -19.15
N ASP A 42 6.26 6.00 -20.03
CA ASP A 42 5.44 4.84 -20.43
C ASP A 42 4.76 4.07 -19.29
N GLN A 43 4.48 4.74 -18.16
CA GLN A 43 3.82 4.14 -16.98
C GLN A 43 4.57 2.95 -16.38
N VAL A 44 5.91 2.96 -16.48
CA VAL A 44 6.76 1.91 -15.90
C VAL A 44 6.53 1.82 -14.38
N ARG A 45 6.38 0.59 -13.89
CA ARG A 45 6.06 0.29 -12.48
C ARG A 45 7.30 -0.21 -11.76
N SER A 46 7.70 0.50 -10.71
CA SER A 46 8.88 0.17 -9.92
C SER A 46 8.48 -0.15 -8.48
N PRO A 47 8.87 -1.32 -7.93
CA PRO A 47 8.55 -1.67 -6.55
C PRO A 47 9.26 -0.73 -5.57
N LYS A 48 8.53 -0.15 -4.61
CA LYS A 48 9.14 0.60 -3.51
C LYS A 48 9.61 -0.35 -2.41
N ALA A 49 10.49 0.13 -1.53
CA ALA A 49 10.92 -0.60 -0.33
C ALA A 49 9.72 -1.10 0.52
N LEU A 50 8.62 -0.34 0.52
CA LEU A 50 7.38 -0.70 1.20
C LEU A 50 6.73 -1.98 0.62
N ALA A 51 6.82 -2.22 -0.69
CA ALA A 51 6.30 -3.44 -1.31
C ALA A 51 7.04 -4.69 -0.81
N PHE A 52 8.37 -4.60 -0.66
CA PHE A 52 9.18 -5.70 -0.11
C PHE A 52 8.89 -5.94 1.37
N TRP A 53 8.70 -4.88 2.15
CA TRP A 53 8.29 -5.00 3.55
C TRP A 53 6.90 -5.64 3.67
N PHE A 54 5.92 -5.18 2.89
CA PHE A 54 4.56 -5.72 2.91
C PHE A 54 4.53 -7.19 2.49
N HIS A 55 5.33 -7.57 1.48
CA HIS A 55 5.53 -8.97 1.11
C HIS A 55 6.07 -9.82 2.27
N LYS A 56 7.04 -9.29 3.02
CA LYS A 56 7.59 -9.98 4.19
C LYS A 56 6.53 -10.18 5.28
N VAL A 57 5.75 -9.14 5.59
CA VAL A 57 4.64 -9.22 6.56
C VAL A 57 3.63 -10.28 6.16
N LEU A 58 3.17 -10.28 4.90
CA LEU A 58 2.22 -11.28 4.39
C LEU A 58 2.79 -12.71 4.45
N LYS A 59 4.10 -12.87 4.24
CA LYS A 59 4.75 -14.18 4.29
C LYS A 59 4.92 -14.70 5.72
N GLU A 60 5.14 -13.80 6.68
CA GLU A 60 5.21 -14.12 8.11
C GLU A 60 3.83 -14.39 8.73
N ASP A 61 2.76 -13.84 8.13
CA ASP A 61 1.36 -14.03 8.55
C ASP A 61 0.72 -15.35 8.06
N ASN A 62 1.52 -16.30 7.56
CA ASN A 62 1.09 -17.67 7.28
C ASN A 62 1.01 -18.49 8.59
N ARG A 63 0.08 -18.13 9.47
CA ARG A 63 -0.39 -18.99 10.56
C ARG A 63 -1.54 -19.88 10.11
#